data_AF-A0A099XY83-F1
#
_entry.id   AF-A0A099XY83-F1
#
_cell.length_a   1.000
_cell.length_b   1.000
_cell.length_c   1.000
_cell.angle_alpha   90.00
_cell.angle_beta   90.00
_cell.angle_gamma   90.00
#
_symmetry.space_group_name_H-M   'P 1'
#
loop_
_entity.id
_entity.type
_entity.pdbx_description
1 polymer ?
#
loop_
_entity_poly.entity_id
_entity_poly.type
_entity_poly.pdbx_seq_one_letter_code
_entity_poly.pdbx_strand_id
1 'polypeptide(L)'
;MVLDNQEIEITSANLRTNFEEMLAQEIKKNGIKVVKFQPKSDWKSYLKVAASIVIVVSAFLFGKHQSNIFKIANNNEQNQEVVLALLENNSASKRILAIANAEGFSKKDTKIIEALINRLFFDKNTNVRSAAAEALSKFSSEIIVRDALIKSLQTEKNSSVQIDLIQILAKIQEKRALKPMQKMLKNEETPQYVKQQLELNLPSLL
;
A
#
# COMPACT_ATOMS: atom_id res chain seq x y z
N MET A 1 71.12 -39.57 42.48
CA MET A 1 70.06 -39.94 43.44
C MET A 1 69.22 -41.02 42.77
N VAL A 2 69.32 -42.23 43.32
CA VAL A 2 68.48 -43.44 43.13
C VAL A 2 68.22 -43.93 41.69
N LEU A 3 68.87 -45.05 41.39
CA LEU A 3 68.59 -45.98 40.29
C LEU A 3 67.26 -46.70 40.54
N ASP A 4 66.40 -46.79 39.53
CA ASP A 4 65.56 -47.98 39.31
C ASP A 4 65.13 -48.04 37.84
N ASN A 5 66.03 -48.51 36.98
CA ASN A 5 65.67 -48.83 35.59
C ASN A 5 65.03 -50.21 35.62
N GLN A 6 63.73 -50.25 35.91
CA GLN A 6 62.93 -51.47 35.95
C GLN A 6 63.15 -52.25 34.66
N GLU A 7 63.69 -53.47 34.77
CA GLU A 7 63.71 -54.42 33.67
C GLU A 7 62.26 -54.57 33.16
N ILE A 8 62.01 -54.10 31.95
CA ILE A 8 60.72 -54.29 31.30
C ILE A 8 60.63 -55.78 31.00
N GLU A 9 59.89 -56.51 31.83
CA GLU A 9 59.63 -57.93 31.63
C GLU A 9 58.88 -58.08 30.29
N ILE A 10 59.59 -58.52 29.25
CA ILE A 10 59.06 -58.61 27.91
C ILE A 10 58.11 -59.83 27.89
N THR A 11 56.80 -59.55 27.96
CA THR A 11 55.76 -60.58 27.88
C THR A 11 56.00 -61.52 26.69
N SER A 12 56.00 -62.83 26.95
CA SER A 12 56.26 -63.82 25.90
C SER A 12 55.20 -63.75 24.81
N ALA A 13 55.59 -64.00 23.55
CA ALA A 13 54.70 -63.91 22.39
C ALA A 13 53.40 -64.71 22.59
N ASN A 14 53.49 -65.89 23.21
CA ASN A 14 52.37 -66.76 23.50
C ASN A 14 51.37 -66.15 24.51
N LEU A 15 51.86 -65.37 25.49
CA LEU A 15 51.02 -64.71 26.49
C LEU A 15 50.21 -63.57 25.86
N ARG A 16 50.84 -62.79 24.96
CA ARG A 16 50.12 -61.77 24.17
C ARG A 16 49.07 -62.40 23.26
N THR A 17 49.42 -63.45 22.54
CA THR A 17 48.47 -64.11 21.62
C THR A 17 47.25 -64.67 22.38
N ASN A 18 47.48 -65.37 23.50
CA ASN A 18 46.39 -65.92 24.30
C ASN A 18 45.52 -64.82 24.93
N PHE A 19 46.13 -63.72 25.38
CA PHE A 19 45.40 -62.57 25.90
C PHE A 19 44.52 -61.92 24.82
N GLU A 20 45.05 -61.71 23.62
CA GLU A 20 44.30 -61.15 22.47
C GLU A 20 43.15 -62.07 22.05
N GLU A 21 43.37 -63.39 22.01
CA GLU A 21 42.30 -64.36 21.72
C GLU A 21 41.21 -64.34 22.79
N MET A 22 41.60 -64.25 24.06
CA MET A 22 40.66 -64.16 25.19
C MET A 22 39.88 -62.84 25.18
N LEU A 23 40.53 -61.72 24.80
CA LEU A 23 39.89 -60.43 24.61
C LEU A 23 38.86 -60.46 23.47
N ALA A 24 39.23 -61.08 22.35
CA ALA A 24 38.35 -61.23 21.19
C ALA A 24 37.13 -62.12 21.50
N GLN A 25 37.28 -63.14 22.34
CA GLN A 25 36.16 -63.93 22.84
C GLN A 25 35.25 -63.13 23.78
N GLU A 26 35.82 -62.35 24.70
CA GLU A 26 35.03 -61.54 25.65
C GLU A 26 34.26 -60.42 24.95
N ILE A 27 34.84 -59.78 23.93
CA ILE A 27 34.17 -58.77 23.08
C ILE A 27 33.00 -59.37 22.31
N LYS A 28 33.12 -60.62 21.82
CA LYS A 28 32.02 -61.31 21.14
C LYS A 28 30.93 -61.77 22.11
N LYS A 29 31.30 -62.14 23.35
CA LYS A 29 30.38 -62.66 24.38
C LYS A 29 29.59 -61.54 25.06
N ASN A 30 30.24 -60.41 25.37
CA ASN A 30 29.61 -59.20 25.87
C ASN A 30 29.20 -58.32 24.68
N GLY A 31 28.10 -58.68 24.03
CA GLY A 31 27.49 -57.90 22.95
C GLY A 31 27.01 -56.53 23.42
N ILE A 32 27.93 -55.57 23.57
CA ILE A 32 27.60 -54.17 23.84
C ILE A 32 26.89 -53.64 22.59
N LYS A 33 25.56 -53.52 22.66
CA LYS A 33 24.74 -52.90 21.60
C LYS A 33 25.08 -51.42 21.51
N VAL A 34 26.00 -51.07 20.61
CA VAL A 34 26.28 -49.69 20.26
C VAL A 34 25.19 -49.20 19.30
N VAL A 35 24.25 -48.39 19.80
CA VAL A 35 23.22 -47.75 18.97
C VAL A 35 23.89 -46.62 18.19
N LYS A 36 24.18 -46.86 16.90
CA LYS A 36 24.63 -45.81 15.99
C LYS A 36 23.45 -44.89 15.67
N PHE A 37 23.47 -43.66 16.19
CA PHE A 37 22.55 -42.61 15.75
C PHE A 37 22.89 -42.24 14.30
N GLN A 38 22.08 -42.70 13.35
CA GLN A 38 22.09 -42.17 12.00
C GLN A 38 21.23 -40.91 11.97
N PRO A 39 21.79 -39.71 11.72
CA PRO A 39 20.98 -38.52 11.55
C PRO A 39 20.17 -38.72 10.27
N LYS A 40 18.88 -39.03 10.41
CA LYS A 40 17.95 -38.92 9.28
C LYS A 40 17.87 -37.43 8.97
N SER A 41 18.56 -37.02 7.91
CA SER A 41 18.41 -35.68 7.35
C SER A 41 16.97 -35.52 6.91
N ASP A 42 16.18 -34.84 7.72
CA ASP A 42 14.76 -34.62 7.47
C ASP A 42 14.61 -33.43 6.53
N TRP A 43 15.15 -33.59 5.31
CA TRP A 43 15.15 -32.62 4.22
C TRP A 43 13.76 -32.01 3.98
N LYS A 44 12.69 -32.78 4.23
CA LYS A 44 11.30 -32.31 4.15
C LYS A 44 10.98 -31.21 5.16
N SER A 45 11.55 -31.28 6.36
CA SER A 45 11.40 -30.25 7.39
C SER A 45 12.14 -28.96 7.01
N TYR A 46 13.34 -29.07 6.43
CA TYR A 46 14.05 -27.92 5.87
C TYR A 46 13.31 -27.29 4.67
N LEU A 47 12.72 -28.10 3.78
CA LEU A 47 11.89 -27.61 2.68
C LEU A 47 10.67 -26.82 3.17
N LYS A 48 10.00 -27.27 4.24
CA LYS A 48 8.85 -26.55 4.80
C LYS A 48 9.24 -25.18 5.36
N VAL A 49 10.38 -25.10 6.06
CA VAL A 49 10.92 -23.84 6.57
C VAL A 49 11.35 -22.92 5.42
N ALA A 50 12.01 -23.46 4.40
CA ALA A 50 12.38 -22.66 3.23
C ALA A 50 11.15 -22.15 2.47
N ALA A 51 10.12 -22.97 2.29
CA ALA A 51 8.88 -22.58 1.63
C ALA A 51 8.13 -21.48 2.40
N SER A 52 8.09 -21.55 3.74
CA SER A 52 7.46 -20.48 4.53
C SER A 52 8.21 -19.15 4.43
N ILE A 53 9.54 -19.19 4.45
CA ILE A 53 10.38 -17.99 4.23
C ILE A 53 10.14 -17.43 2.82
N VAL A 54 10.11 -18.28 1.79
CA VAL A 54 9.86 -17.86 0.40
C VAL A 54 8.47 -17.22 0.26
N ILE A 55 7.44 -17.78 0.89
CA ILE A 55 6.08 -17.19 0.86
C ILE A 55 6.08 -15.80 1.51
N VAL A 56 6.69 -15.66 2.69
CA VAL A 56 6.76 -14.37 3.40
C VAL A 56 7.57 -13.33 2.61
N VAL A 57 8.73 -13.72 2.09
CA VAL A 57 9.58 -12.84 1.27
C VAL A 57 8.86 -12.46 -0.02
N SER A 58 8.18 -13.39 -0.66
CA SER A 58 7.41 -13.13 -1.88
C SER A 58 6.23 -12.20 -1.62
N ALA A 59 5.46 -12.40 -0.54
CA ALA A 59 4.39 -11.50 -0.12
C ALA A 59 4.91 -10.10 0.23
N PHE A 60 6.05 -10.02 0.92
CA PHE A 60 6.70 -8.76 1.27
C PHE A 60 7.20 -8.00 0.03
N LEU A 61 7.88 -8.69 -0.89
CA LEU A 61 8.35 -8.11 -2.15
C LEU A 61 7.19 -7.66 -3.04
N PHE A 62 6.11 -8.44 -3.12
CA PHE A 62 4.90 -8.07 -3.85
C PHE A 62 4.20 -6.84 -3.25
N GLY A 63 4.09 -6.77 -1.92
CA GLY A 63 3.59 -5.58 -1.21
C GLY A 63 4.45 -4.33 -1.45
N LYS A 64 5.79 -4.49 -1.45
CA LYS A 64 6.72 -3.40 -1.76
C LYS A 64 6.65 -2.97 -3.23
N HIS A 65 6.41 -3.88 -4.17
CA HIS A 65 6.22 -3.54 -5.58
C HIS A 65 4.98 -2.64 -5.77
N GLN A 66 3.87 -2.93 -5.07
CA GLN A 66 2.70 -2.05 -5.07
C GLN A 66 3.02 -0.67 -4.46
N SER A 67 3.92 -0.58 -3.48
CA SER A 67 4.37 0.70 -2.91
C SER A 67 5.24 1.54 -3.88
N ASN A 68 5.97 0.90 -4.80
CA ASN A 68 6.82 1.60 -5.77
C ASN A 68 6.03 2.17 -6.97
N ILE A 69 4.82 1.68 -7.26
CA ILE A 69 3.87 2.33 -8.20
C ILE A 69 3.52 3.76 -7.74
N PHE A 70 3.68 4.07 -6.45
CA PHE A 70 3.43 5.42 -5.91
C PHE A 70 4.55 6.44 -6.17
N LYS A 71 5.64 6.06 -6.86
CA LYS A 71 6.61 7.02 -7.41
C LYS A 71 6.17 7.40 -8.82
N ILE A 72 5.28 8.38 -8.91
CA ILE A 72 4.84 8.95 -10.20
C ILE A 72 6.04 9.75 -10.75
N ALA A 73 6.81 9.11 -11.62
CA ALA A 73 8.00 9.68 -12.24
C ALA A 73 7.61 10.33 -13.58
N ASN A 74 7.58 11.66 -13.61
CA ASN A 74 7.78 12.64 -14.70
C ASN A 74 7.63 12.30 -16.21
N ASN A 75 6.95 11.21 -16.59
CA ASN A 75 6.64 10.84 -17.98
C ASN A 75 5.12 10.88 -18.16
N ASN A 76 4.63 11.91 -18.86
CA ASN A 76 3.22 12.33 -18.87
C ASN A 76 2.22 11.24 -19.29
N GLU A 77 2.56 10.34 -20.22
CA GLU A 77 1.62 9.30 -20.68
C GLU A 77 1.50 8.12 -19.71
N GLN A 78 2.62 7.59 -19.20
CA GLN A 78 2.57 6.51 -18.20
C GLN A 78 1.97 7.00 -16.87
N ASN A 79 2.11 8.28 -16.56
CA ASN A 79 1.49 8.88 -15.40
C ASN A 79 -0.04 8.90 -15.50
N GLN A 80 -0.60 9.00 -16.71
CA GLN A 80 -2.04 9.09 -16.91
C GLN A 80 -2.75 7.78 -16.53
N GLU A 81 -2.26 6.64 -17.03
CA GLU A 81 -2.84 5.33 -16.72
C GLU A 81 -2.73 4.99 -15.24
N VAL A 82 -1.61 5.35 -14.61
CA VAL A 82 -1.41 5.16 -13.17
C VAL A 82 -2.41 6.01 -12.36
N VAL A 83 -2.59 7.28 -12.72
CA VAL A 83 -3.58 8.15 -12.06
C VAL A 83 -4.99 7.58 -12.22
N LEU A 84 -5.37 7.18 -13.43
CA LEU A 84 -6.69 6.58 -13.69
C LEU A 84 -6.91 5.29 -12.87
N ALA A 85 -5.91 4.40 -12.83
CA ALA A 85 -5.99 3.18 -12.03
C ALA A 85 -6.09 3.46 -10.52
N LEU A 86 -5.40 4.50 -10.02
CA LEU A 86 -5.50 4.91 -8.62
C LEU A 86 -6.85 5.58 -8.29
N LEU A 87 -7.47 6.29 -9.24
CA LEU A 87 -8.81 6.87 -9.08
C LEU A 87 -9.90 5.79 -8.95
N GLU A 88 -9.71 4.61 -9.52
CA GLU A 88 -10.63 3.48 -9.36
C GLU A 88 -10.32 2.61 -8.12
N ASN A 89 -9.34 2.99 -7.30
CA ASN A 89 -8.97 2.21 -6.14
C ASN A 89 -10.03 2.27 -5.03
N ASN A 90 -10.24 1.16 -4.30
CA ASN A 90 -11.16 1.10 -3.16
C ASN A 90 -10.78 2.04 -1.99
N SER A 91 -9.48 2.32 -1.80
CA SER A 91 -8.98 3.21 -0.75
C SER A 91 -9.20 4.68 -1.12
N ALA A 92 -9.92 5.42 -0.28
CA ALA A 92 -10.11 6.85 -0.45
C ALA A 92 -8.78 7.61 -0.48
N SER A 93 -7.81 7.23 0.36
CA SER A 93 -6.48 7.84 0.40
C SER A 93 -5.72 7.68 -0.92
N LYS A 94 -5.83 6.51 -1.58
CA LYS A 94 -5.21 6.29 -2.89
C LYS A 94 -5.88 7.13 -3.99
N ARG A 95 -7.20 7.28 -3.94
CA ARG A 95 -7.94 8.17 -4.86
C ARG A 95 -7.58 9.64 -4.66
N ILE A 96 -7.49 10.11 -3.41
CA ILE A 96 -7.04 11.48 -3.10
C ILE A 96 -5.62 11.72 -3.61
N LEU A 97 -4.73 10.74 -3.42
CA LEU A 97 -3.38 10.83 -3.96
C LEU A 97 -3.39 10.92 -5.49
N ALA A 98 -4.23 10.15 -6.17
CA ALA A 98 -4.41 10.23 -7.62
C ALA A 98 -4.86 11.64 -8.05
N ILE A 99 -5.85 12.21 -7.35
CA ILE A 99 -6.36 13.56 -7.59
C ILE A 99 -5.26 14.61 -7.43
N ALA A 100 -4.44 14.53 -6.37
CA ALA A 100 -3.33 15.45 -6.15
C ALA A 100 -2.29 15.40 -7.28
N ASN A 101 -2.06 14.22 -7.86
CA ASN A 101 -1.16 14.07 -9.00
C ASN A 101 -1.81 14.45 -10.33
N ALA A 102 -3.14 14.49 -10.40
CA ALA A 102 -3.89 14.91 -11.59
C ALA A 102 -3.67 16.40 -11.93
N GLU A 103 -3.20 17.20 -10.97
CA GLU A 103 -2.91 18.62 -11.16
C GLU A 103 -1.73 18.90 -12.09
N GLY A 104 -0.83 17.94 -12.27
CA GLY A 104 0.32 18.04 -13.18
C GLY A 104 -0.03 17.86 -14.66
N PHE A 105 -1.28 17.50 -14.97
CA PHE A 105 -1.72 17.25 -16.34
C PHE A 105 -2.19 18.52 -17.04
N SER A 106 -2.15 18.49 -18.37
CA SER A 106 -2.60 19.59 -19.20
C SER A 106 -4.12 19.57 -19.32
N LYS A 107 -4.72 20.74 -19.56
CA LYS A 107 -6.15 20.86 -19.92
C LYS A 107 -6.55 20.09 -21.20
N LYS A 108 -5.58 19.65 -22.00
CA LYS A 108 -5.81 18.79 -23.17
C LYS A 108 -6.10 17.33 -22.79
N ASP A 109 -5.81 16.93 -21.55
CA ASP A 109 -5.99 15.56 -21.07
C ASP A 109 -7.43 15.32 -20.62
N THR A 110 -8.36 15.31 -21.59
CA THR A 110 -9.81 15.24 -21.35
C THR A 110 -10.22 14.04 -20.49
N LYS A 111 -9.54 12.89 -20.63
CA LYS A 111 -9.79 11.69 -19.81
C LYS A 111 -9.56 11.94 -18.32
N ILE A 112 -8.55 12.73 -17.95
CA ILE A 112 -8.29 13.05 -16.54
C ILE A 112 -9.38 13.97 -16.02
N ILE A 113 -9.77 14.98 -16.79
CA ILE A 113 -10.87 15.89 -16.43
C ILE A 113 -12.17 15.10 -16.23
N GLU A 114 -12.51 14.20 -17.15
CA GLU A 114 -13.69 13.35 -17.05
C GLU A 114 -13.65 12.42 -15.82
N ALA A 115 -12.50 11.82 -15.52
CA ALA A 115 -12.33 10.99 -14.34
C ALA A 115 -12.47 11.78 -13.03
N LEU A 116 -11.93 13.00 -12.97
CA LEU A 116 -12.10 13.90 -11.83
C LEU A 116 -13.56 14.34 -11.67
N ILE A 117 -14.25 14.68 -12.78
CA ILE A 117 -15.69 14.98 -12.77
C ILE A 117 -16.48 13.77 -12.24
N ASN A 118 -16.15 12.56 -12.69
CA ASN A 118 -16.79 11.35 -12.19
C ASN A 118 -16.60 11.19 -10.67
N ARG A 119 -15.39 11.43 -10.14
CA ARG A 119 -15.15 11.43 -8.70
C ARG A 119 -15.94 12.52 -7.98
N LEU A 120 -16.02 13.72 -8.53
CA LEU A 120 -16.82 14.82 -7.97
C LEU A 120 -18.29 14.45 -7.80
N PHE A 121 -18.89 13.71 -8.72
CA PHE A 121 -20.32 13.38 -8.65
C PHE A 121 -20.61 12.09 -7.87
N PHE A 122 -19.74 11.10 -7.97
CA PHE A 122 -20.11 9.71 -7.63
C PHE A 122 -19.22 9.08 -6.57
N ASP A 123 -18.16 9.76 -6.10
CA ASP A 123 -17.34 9.15 -5.05
C ASP A 123 -18.10 9.06 -3.73
N LYS A 124 -18.10 7.86 -3.14
CA LYS A 124 -18.75 7.60 -1.85
C LYS A 124 -18.14 8.41 -0.69
N ASN A 125 -16.88 8.81 -0.81
CA ASN A 125 -16.18 9.56 0.24
C ASN A 125 -16.23 11.06 -0.06
N THR A 126 -16.75 11.83 0.88
CA THR A 126 -16.90 13.30 0.75
C THR A 126 -15.57 14.01 0.54
N ASN A 127 -14.50 13.58 1.21
CA ASN A 127 -13.18 14.20 1.08
C ASN A 127 -12.60 13.96 -0.32
N VAL A 128 -12.92 12.83 -0.97
CA VAL A 128 -12.53 12.59 -2.37
C VAL A 128 -13.28 13.55 -3.29
N ARG A 129 -14.58 13.80 -3.05
CA ARG A 129 -15.36 14.77 -3.83
C ARG A 129 -14.85 16.19 -3.67
N SER A 130 -14.56 16.63 -2.43
CA SER A 130 -13.92 17.91 -2.14
C SER A 130 -12.57 18.06 -2.85
N ALA A 131 -11.71 17.05 -2.75
CA ALA A 131 -10.42 17.05 -3.44
C ALA A 131 -10.59 17.14 -4.96
N ALA A 132 -11.55 16.41 -5.54
CA ALA A 132 -11.85 16.46 -6.95
C ALA A 132 -12.34 17.86 -7.39
N ALA A 133 -13.20 18.50 -6.59
CA ALA A 133 -13.64 19.87 -6.85
C ALA A 133 -12.45 20.87 -6.88
N GLU A 134 -11.56 20.80 -5.88
CA GLU A 134 -10.40 21.69 -5.81
C GLU A 134 -9.43 21.45 -6.98
N ALA A 135 -9.13 20.19 -7.31
CA ALA A 135 -8.29 19.87 -8.45
C ALA A 135 -8.91 20.36 -9.77
N LEU A 136 -10.23 20.17 -9.95
CA LEU A 136 -10.97 20.68 -11.09
C LEU A 136 -10.90 22.21 -11.21
N SER A 137 -10.82 22.95 -10.10
CA SER A 137 -10.70 24.42 -10.15
C SER A 137 -9.49 24.91 -10.96
N LYS A 138 -8.41 24.12 -11.03
CA LYS A 138 -7.21 24.41 -11.85
C LYS A 138 -7.46 24.30 -13.34
N PHE A 139 -8.50 23.54 -13.72
CA PHE A 139 -8.96 23.36 -15.10
C PHE A 139 -10.17 24.25 -15.43
N SER A 140 -10.44 25.29 -14.62
CA SER A 140 -11.60 26.17 -14.78
C SER A 140 -11.67 26.94 -16.10
N SER A 141 -10.60 26.99 -16.91
CA SER A 141 -10.70 27.52 -18.27
C SER A 141 -11.63 26.68 -19.16
N GLU A 142 -11.78 25.39 -18.85
CA GLU A 142 -12.59 24.46 -19.61
C GLU A 142 -14.07 24.58 -19.23
N ILE A 143 -14.93 24.72 -20.23
CA ILE A 143 -16.37 24.93 -20.01
C ILE A 143 -17.02 23.73 -19.30
N ILE A 144 -16.62 22.51 -19.67
CA ILE A 144 -17.12 21.26 -19.08
C ILE A 144 -16.86 21.20 -17.58
N VAL A 145 -15.73 21.75 -17.11
CA VAL A 145 -15.37 21.81 -15.71
C VAL A 145 -16.27 22.76 -14.95
N ARG A 146 -16.48 23.96 -15.49
CA ARG A 146 -17.37 24.96 -14.86
C ARG A 146 -18.81 24.47 -14.81
N ASP A 147 -19.28 23.82 -15.87
CA ASP A 147 -20.61 23.22 -15.92
C ASP A 147 -20.76 22.09 -14.89
N ALA A 148 -19.73 21.24 -14.75
CA ALA A 148 -19.69 20.18 -13.75
C ALA A 148 -19.71 20.73 -12.30
N LEU A 149 -18.93 21.77 -11.99
CA LEU A 149 -18.91 22.39 -10.67
C LEU A 149 -20.28 23.01 -10.32
N ILE A 150 -20.91 23.74 -11.25
CA ILE A 150 -22.26 24.29 -11.06
C ILE A 150 -23.27 23.19 -10.84
N LYS A 151 -23.23 22.13 -11.67
CA LYS A 151 -24.16 21.02 -11.56
C LYS A 151 -23.98 20.26 -10.25
N SER A 152 -22.73 20.06 -9.81
CA SER A 152 -22.42 19.43 -8.52
C SER A 152 -22.99 20.26 -7.37
N LEU A 153 -22.84 21.59 -7.38
CA LEU A 153 -23.42 22.48 -6.36
C LEU A 153 -24.95 22.29 -6.24
N GLN A 154 -25.64 22.06 -7.35
CA GLN A 154 -27.10 21.87 -7.37
C GLN A 154 -27.55 20.49 -6.86
N THR A 155 -26.70 19.46 -6.95
CA THR A 155 -27.07 18.06 -6.65
C THR A 155 -26.42 17.50 -5.39
N GLU A 156 -25.33 18.11 -4.93
CA GLU A 156 -24.60 17.69 -3.74
C GLU A 156 -25.46 17.88 -2.48
N LYS A 157 -25.41 16.90 -1.58
CA LYS A 157 -26.18 16.87 -0.33
C LYS A 157 -25.32 17.09 0.90
N ASN A 158 -24.02 16.79 0.80
CA ASN A 158 -23.08 17.00 1.88
C ASN A 158 -22.68 18.48 1.95
N SER A 159 -22.98 19.11 3.09
CA SER A 159 -22.74 20.54 3.29
C SER A 159 -21.27 20.96 3.21
N SER A 160 -20.33 20.10 3.62
CA SER A 160 -18.90 20.43 3.51
C SER A 160 -18.50 20.55 2.03
N VAL A 161 -18.89 19.59 1.19
CA VAL A 161 -18.63 19.65 -0.25
C VAL A 161 -19.36 20.82 -0.91
N GLN A 162 -20.59 21.14 -0.48
CA GLN A 162 -21.30 22.34 -0.95
C GLN A 162 -20.51 23.63 -0.66
N ILE A 163 -19.91 23.75 0.53
CA ILE A 163 -19.12 24.92 0.92
C ILE A 163 -17.86 25.03 0.05
N ASP A 164 -17.16 23.93 -0.18
CA ASP A 164 -16.00 23.89 -1.08
C ASP A 164 -16.40 24.38 -2.48
N LEU A 165 -17.51 23.87 -3.03
CA LEU A 165 -18.02 24.28 -4.34
C LEU A 165 -18.40 25.76 -4.38
N ILE A 166 -19.00 26.31 -3.32
CA ILE A 166 -19.34 27.73 -3.22
C ILE A 166 -18.08 28.58 -3.30
N GLN A 167 -17.07 28.25 -2.49
CA GLN A 167 -15.81 28.97 -2.43
C GLN A 167 -15.04 28.87 -3.76
N ILE A 168 -15.00 27.68 -4.36
CA ILE A 168 -14.36 27.45 -5.66
C ILE A 168 -15.04 28.29 -6.74
N LEU A 169 -16.37 28.24 -6.85
CA LEU A 169 -17.12 28.97 -7.89
C LEU A 169 -16.96 30.49 -7.75
N ALA A 170 -16.89 31.00 -6.51
CA ALA A 170 -16.57 32.39 -6.23
C ALA A 170 -15.13 32.74 -6.62
N LYS A 171 -14.15 31.93 -6.21
CA LYS A 171 -12.72 32.09 -6.51
C LYS A 171 -12.45 32.12 -8.02
N ILE A 172 -13.12 31.27 -8.80
CA ILE A 172 -12.99 31.24 -10.27
C ILE A 172 -13.90 32.23 -10.99
N GLN A 173 -14.65 33.07 -10.26
CA GLN A 173 -15.52 34.11 -10.80
C GLN A 173 -16.61 33.58 -11.77
N GLU A 174 -17.17 32.39 -11.52
CA GLU A 174 -18.17 31.78 -12.39
C GLU A 174 -19.58 32.35 -12.11
N LYS A 175 -19.90 33.47 -12.76
CA LYS A 175 -21.17 34.20 -12.59
C LYS A 175 -22.43 33.36 -12.87
N ARG A 176 -22.36 32.28 -13.66
CA ARG A 176 -23.51 31.39 -13.90
C ARG A 176 -23.94 30.65 -12.63
N ALA A 177 -23.08 30.57 -11.60
CA ALA A 177 -23.41 30.01 -10.30
C ALA A 177 -24.32 30.89 -9.42
N LEU A 178 -24.50 32.18 -9.76
CA LEU A 178 -25.33 33.13 -9.00
C LEU A 178 -26.76 32.60 -8.78
N LYS A 179 -27.42 32.12 -9.85
CA LYS A 179 -28.80 31.61 -9.77
C LYS A 179 -28.91 30.37 -8.85
N PRO A 180 -28.07 29.33 -9.01
CA PRO A 180 -28.00 28.21 -8.06
C PRO A 180 -27.78 28.65 -6.61
N MET A 181 -26.80 29.52 -6.36
CA MET A 181 -26.45 30.00 -5.02
C MET A 181 -27.62 30.76 -4.36
N GLN A 182 -28.29 31.65 -5.10
CA GLN A 182 -29.48 32.36 -4.62
C GLN A 182 -30.64 31.41 -4.32
N LYS A 183 -30.81 30.34 -5.12
CA LYS A 183 -31.84 29.32 -4.86
C LYS A 183 -31.55 28.57 -3.56
N MET A 184 -30.30 28.21 -3.30
CA MET A 184 -29.90 27.58 -2.03
C MET A 184 -30.12 28.52 -0.83
N LEU A 185 -29.81 29.81 -0.96
CA LEU A 185 -30.00 30.78 0.13
C LEU A 185 -31.48 30.88 0.55
N LYS A 186 -32.40 30.80 -0.41
CA LYS A 186 -33.86 30.83 -0.19
C LYS A 186 -34.44 29.48 0.25
N ASN A 187 -33.69 28.39 0.15
CA ASN A 187 -34.16 27.07 0.54
C ASN A 187 -34.10 26.92 2.07
N GLU A 188 -35.23 26.60 2.70
CA GLU A 188 -35.30 26.42 4.16
C GLU A 188 -34.46 25.23 4.64
N GLU A 189 -34.36 24.18 3.81
CA GLU A 189 -33.57 22.97 4.11
C GLU A 189 -32.05 23.19 3.99
N THR A 190 -31.60 24.32 3.46
CA THR A 190 -30.17 24.62 3.39
C THR A 190 -29.65 24.99 4.79
N PRO A 191 -28.65 24.27 5.33
CA PRO A 191 -28.14 24.53 6.68
C PRO A 191 -27.63 25.95 6.84
N GLN A 192 -27.83 26.54 8.03
CA GLN A 192 -27.53 27.95 8.28
C GLN A 192 -26.06 28.31 8.00
N TYR A 193 -25.11 27.44 8.33
CA TYR A 193 -23.69 27.68 8.06
C TYR A 193 -23.36 27.64 6.56
N VAL A 194 -24.11 26.91 5.73
CA VAL A 194 -23.99 26.98 4.26
C VAL A 194 -24.55 28.30 3.75
N LYS A 195 -25.68 28.77 4.31
CA LYS A 195 -26.24 30.10 3.98
C LYS A 195 -25.26 31.23 4.27
N GLN A 196 -24.58 31.19 5.41
CA GLN A 196 -23.52 32.14 5.73
C GLN A 196 -22.40 32.14 4.68
N GLN A 197 -21.97 30.96 4.21
CA GLN A 197 -20.97 30.88 3.14
C GLN A 197 -21.49 31.45 1.81
N LEU A 198 -22.76 31.23 1.47
CA LEU A 198 -23.39 31.86 0.30
C LEU A 198 -23.42 33.38 0.41
N GLU A 199 -23.81 33.93 1.56
CA GLU A 199 -23.86 35.38 1.82
C GLU A 199 -22.48 36.03 1.73
N LEU A 200 -21.43 35.35 2.22
CA LEU A 200 -20.05 35.81 2.14
C LEU A 200 -19.52 35.84 0.69
N ASN A 201 -19.91 34.87 -0.14
CA ASN A 201 -19.32 34.68 -1.47
C ASN A 201 -20.13 35.31 -2.61
N LEU A 202 -21.46 35.40 -2.49
CA LEU A 202 -22.34 35.98 -3.52
C LEU A 202 -21.93 37.38 -3.98
N PRO A 203 -21.55 38.33 -3.09
CA PRO A 203 -21.14 39.67 -3.51
C PRO A 203 -19.94 39.70 -4.44
N SER A 204 -19.03 38.71 -4.36
CA SER A 204 -17.84 38.64 -5.20
C SER A 204 -18.15 38.35 -6.68
N LEU A 205 -19.34 37.84 -6.97
CA LEU A 205 -19.78 37.41 -8.30
C LEU A 205 -20.66 38.43 -9.04
N LEU A 206 -21.03 39.53 -8.38
CA LEU A 206 -21.89 40.58 -8.95
C LEU A 206 -21.14 41.40 -10.00
#